data_AF-A0A2G0VZQ6-F1
#
_entry.id   AF-A0A2G0VZQ6-F1
#
_cell.length_a   1.000
_cell.length_b   1.000
_cell.length_c   1.000
_cell.angle_alpha   90.00
_cell.angle_beta   90.00
_cell.angle_gamma   90.00
#
_symmetry.space_group_name_H-M   'P 1'
#
loop_
_entity.id
_entity.type
_entity.pdbx_description
1 polymer ?
#
loop_
_entity_poly.entity_id
_entity_poly.type
_entity_poly.pdbx_seq_one_letter_code
_entity_poly.pdbx_strand_id
1 'polypeptide(L)'
;MSNLQNLIVNARSGLALDEKISDDGWQATAKQCGAAEIEEIEQRIVSLRAELETVEEWDGDTQDDIHLAINTFTQLLKAAKAR
;
A
#
# COMPACT_ATOMS: atom_id res chain seq x y z
N MET A 1 -9.24 9.78 7.63
CA MET A 1 -8.56 8.54 7.21
C MET A 1 -9.58 7.63 6.55
N SER A 2 -9.24 7.02 5.42
CA SER A 2 -10.09 6.00 4.79
C SER A 2 -10.07 4.69 5.59
N ASN A 3 -10.99 3.78 5.31
CA ASN A 3 -11.03 2.48 6.00
C ASN A 3 -9.77 1.65 5.69
N LEU A 4 -9.27 1.70 4.46
CA LEU A 4 -7.99 1.10 4.08
C LEU A 4 -6.83 1.63 4.96
N GLN A 5 -6.78 2.95 5.20
CA GLN A 5 -5.76 3.53 6.08
C GLN A 5 -5.89 3.01 7.51
N ASN A 6 -7.11 2.89 8.03
CA ASN A 6 -7.33 2.34 9.37
C ASN A 6 -6.87 0.88 9.47
N LEU A 7 -7.14 0.05 8.44
CA LEU A 7 -6.67 -1.33 8.39
C LEU A 7 -5.13 -1.41 8.40
N ILE A 8 -4.46 -0.56 7.63
CA ILE A 8 -2.99 -0.51 7.58
C ILE A 8 -2.41 -0.01 8.92
N VAL A 9 -3.00 1.03 9.52
CA VAL A 9 -2.60 1.55 10.84
C VAL A 9 -2.75 0.47 11.91
N ASN A 10 -3.87 -0.27 11.89
CA ASN A 10 -4.11 -1.37 12.81
C ASN A 10 -3.11 -2.51 12.61
N ALA A 11 -2.77 -2.86 11.37
CA ALA A 11 -1.77 -3.87 11.06
C ALA A 11 -0.35 -3.46 11.50
N ARG A 12 -0.07 -2.16 11.59
CA ARG A 12 1.18 -1.61 12.14
C ARG A 12 1.14 -1.39 13.66
N SER A 13 -0.01 -1.60 14.30
CA SER A 13 -0.18 -1.34 15.73
C SER A 13 0.77 -2.24 16.54
N GLY A 14 1.60 -1.63 17.37
CA GLY A 14 2.60 -2.33 18.19
C GLY A 14 3.95 -2.56 17.51
N LEU A 15 4.11 -2.19 16.24
CA LEU A 15 5.41 -2.20 15.57
C LEU A 15 6.21 -0.93 15.88
N ALA A 16 7.54 -1.05 15.92
CA ALA A 16 8.42 0.11 15.94
C ALA A 16 8.30 0.94 14.64
N LEU A 17 8.80 2.17 14.65
CA LEU A 17 8.66 3.09 13.50
C LEU A 17 9.36 2.56 12.23
N ASP A 18 10.45 1.84 12.40
CA ASP A 18 11.29 1.21 11.37
C ASP A 18 10.87 -0.22 11.05
N GLU A 19 9.94 -0.79 11.83
CA GLU A 19 9.51 -2.17 11.68
C GLU A 19 8.39 -2.30 10.63
N LYS A 20 8.55 -3.25 9.72
CA LYS A 20 7.63 -3.49 8.61
C LYS A 20 6.51 -4.45 9.04
N ILE A 21 5.31 -4.22 8.51
CA ILE A 21 4.21 -5.18 8.61
C ILE A 21 4.68 -6.49 7.96
N SER A 22 4.56 -7.60 8.68
CA SER A 22 4.92 -8.93 8.18
C SER A 22 3.98 -9.38 7.06
N ASP A 23 4.41 -10.37 6.28
CA ASP A 23 3.58 -10.96 5.23
C ASP A 23 2.24 -11.47 5.78
N ASP A 24 2.24 -12.11 6.95
CA ASP A 24 1.02 -12.55 7.64
C ASP A 24 0.09 -11.39 8.01
N GLY A 25 0.67 -10.26 8.45
CA GLY A 25 -0.07 -9.03 8.73
C GLY A 25 -0.72 -8.47 7.47
N TRP A 26 0.00 -8.47 6.34
CA TRP A 26 -0.56 -8.07 5.05
C TRP A 26 -1.67 -9.00 4.57
N GLN A 27 -1.52 -10.32 4.74
CA GLN A 27 -2.57 -11.29 4.42
C GLN A 27 -3.82 -11.10 5.29
N ALA A 28 -3.66 -10.80 6.58
CA ALA A 28 -4.78 -10.49 7.46
C ALA A 28 -5.50 -9.20 7.07
N THR A 29 -4.77 -8.17 6.64
CA THR A 29 -5.34 -6.93 6.10
C THR A 29 -6.05 -7.17 4.76
N ALA A 30 -5.48 -7.97 3.87
CA ALA A 30 -6.12 -8.36 2.61
C ALA A 30 -7.47 -9.03 2.84
N LYS A 31 -7.57 -9.87 3.89
CA LYS A 31 -8.82 -10.49 4.37
C LYS A 31 -9.79 -9.51 5.05
N GLN A 32 -9.53 -8.22 5.06
CA GLN A 32 -10.48 -7.22 5.55
C GLN A 32 -10.87 -6.22 4.47
N CYS A 33 -10.14 -6.19 3.35
CA CYS A 33 -10.49 -5.39 2.19
C CYS A 33 -11.79 -5.90 1.54
N GLY A 34 -12.76 -5.01 1.38
CA GLY A 34 -13.92 -5.17 0.52
C GLY A 34 -13.75 -4.39 -0.78
N ALA A 35 -14.85 -4.22 -1.53
CA ALA A 35 -14.82 -3.55 -2.84
C ALA A 35 -14.28 -2.12 -2.77
N ALA A 36 -14.64 -1.36 -1.73
CA ALA A 36 -14.21 0.02 -1.56
C ALA A 36 -12.69 0.10 -1.31
N GLU A 37 -12.14 -0.78 -0.48
CA GLU A 37 -10.69 -0.82 -0.24
C GLU A 37 -9.92 -1.27 -1.48
N ILE A 38 -10.47 -2.21 -2.26
CA ILE A 38 -9.87 -2.65 -3.53
C ILE A 38 -9.80 -1.49 -4.53
N GLU A 39 -10.90 -0.76 -4.71
CA GLU A 39 -10.94 0.41 -5.59
C GLU A 39 -9.95 1.50 -5.13
N GLU A 40 -9.90 1.76 -3.82
CA GLU A 40 -8.94 2.74 -3.28
C GLU A 40 -7.48 2.31 -3.51
N ILE A 41 -7.15 1.02 -3.35
CA ILE A 41 -5.81 0.49 -3.63
C ILE A 41 -5.46 0.69 -5.10
N GLU A 42 -6.38 0.41 -6.02
CA GLU A 42 -6.17 0.61 -7.47
C GLU A 42 -5.94 2.08 -7.80
N GLN A 43 -6.75 2.98 -7.26
CA GLN A 43 -6.61 4.42 -7.45
C GLN A 43 -5.25 4.92 -6.95
N ARG A 44 -4.81 4.47 -5.76
CA ARG A 44 -3.48 4.83 -5.22
C ARG A 44 -2.34 4.37 -6.12
N ILE A 45 -2.41 3.14 -6.64
CA ILE A 45 -1.40 2.63 -7.57
C ILE A 45 -1.35 3.51 -8.84
N VAL A 46 -2.49 3.88 -9.38
CA VAL A 46 -2.56 4.76 -10.57
C VAL A 46 -1.98 6.14 -10.25
N SER A 47 -2.33 6.75 -9.12
CA SER A 47 -1.80 8.05 -8.72
C SER A 47 -0.28 8.04 -8.56
N LEU A 48 0.27 7.03 -7.87
CA LEU A 48 1.72 6.91 -7.68
C LEU A 48 2.48 6.68 -8.99
N ARG A 49 1.89 5.94 -9.94
CA ARG A 49 2.47 5.79 -11.28
C ARG A 49 2.44 7.09 -12.07
N ALA A 50 1.36 7.84 -11.99
CA ALA A 50 1.28 9.16 -12.63
C ALA A 50 2.30 10.14 -12.02
N GLU A 51 2.55 10.06 -10.72
CA GLU A 51 3.59 10.86 -10.05
C GLU A 51 4.98 10.53 -10.60
N LEU A 52 5.33 9.24 -10.72
CA LEU A 52 6.59 8.80 -11.33
C LEU A 52 6.79 9.30 -12.77
N GLU A 53 5.71 9.43 -13.54
CA GLU A 53 5.76 9.90 -14.93
C GLU A 53 5.85 11.43 -15.06
N THR A 54 5.38 12.19 -14.05
CA THR A 54 5.22 13.65 -14.14
C THR A 54 6.36 14.44 -13.51
N VAL A 55 7.14 13.82 -12.63
CA VAL A 55 8.31 14.43 -12.01
C VAL A 55 9.54 14.24 -12.89
N GLU A 56 10.16 15.37 -13.28
CA GLU A 56 11.29 15.41 -14.22
C GLU A 56 12.61 14.96 -13.58
N GLU A 57 12.83 15.26 -12.30
CA GLU A 57 14.05 14.91 -11.56
C GLU A 57 13.70 14.35 -10.18
N TRP A 58 14.25 13.19 -9.86
CA TRP A 58 14.06 12.50 -8.59
C TRP A 58 15.35 12.52 -7.77
N ASP A 59 15.23 12.65 -6.46
CA ASP A 59 16.33 12.53 -5.50
C ASP A 59 16.77 11.08 -5.24
N GLY A 60 16.18 10.11 -5.94
CA GLY A 60 16.42 8.67 -5.78
C GLY A 60 15.67 8.08 -4.60
N ASP A 61 15.84 8.64 -3.40
CA ASP A 61 15.20 8.14 -2.17
C ASP A 61 13.67 8.21 -2.24
N THR A 62 13.11 9.35 -2.66
CA THR A 62 11.66 9.50 -2.81
C THR A 62 11.11 8.60 -3.91
N GLN A 63 11.89 8.40 -4.98
CA GLN A 63 11.52 7.50 -6.08
C GLN A 63 11.46 6.04 -5.61
N ASP A 64 12.44 5.60 -4.82
CA ASP A 64 12.49 4.27 -4.22
C ASP A 64 11.32 4.05 -3.26
N ASP A 65 10.95 5.06 -2.46
CA ASP A 65 9.78 5.00 -1.57
C ASP A 65 8.47 4.85 -2.37
N ILE A 66 8.31 5.57 -3.48
CA ILE A 66 7.13 5.42 -4.35
C ILE A 66 7.10 4.02 -4.98
N HIS A 67 8.24 3.51 -5.45
CA HIS A 67 8.32 2.15 -5.98
C HIS A 67 7.98 1.10 -4.93
N LEU A 68 8.46 1.27 -3.69
CA LEU A 68 8.13 0.41 -2.56
C LEU A 68 6.63 0.44 -2.28
N ALA A 69 6.03 1.64 -2.21
CA ALA A 69 4.60 1.80 -2.00
C ALA A 69 3.76 1.12 -3.09
N ILE A 70 4.12 1.29 -4.37
CA ILE A 70 3.45 0.62 -5.49
C ILE A 70 3.55 -0.90 -5.36
N ASN A 71 4.72 -1.44 -5.04
CA ASN A 71 4.92 -2.87 -4.86
C ASN A 71 4.05 -3.42 -3.72
N THR A 72 4.07 -2.76 -2.55
CA THR A 72 3.25 -3.14 -1.39
C THR A 72 1.76 -3.11 -1.72
N PHE A 73 1.25 -2.04 -2.33
CA PHE A 73 -0.16 -1.97 -2.75
C PHE A 73 -0.52 -3.02 -3.79
N THR A 74 0.38 -3.33 -4.72
CA THR A 74 0.15 -4.38 -5.72
C THR A 74 0.03 -5.76 -5.08
N GLN A 75 0.87 -6.07 -4.08
CA GLN A 75 0.80 -7.33 -3.34
C GLN A 75 -0.49 -7.43 -2.52
N LEU A 76 -0.86 -6.35 -1.83
CA LEU A 76 -2.11 -6.27 -1.08
C LEU A 76 -3.33 -6.46 -2.00
N LEU A 77 -3.34 -5.80 -3.16
CA LEU A 77 -4.40 -5.93 -4.16
C LEU A 77 -4.56 -7.37 -4.65
N LYS A 78 -3.44 -8.04 -4.97
CA LYS A 78 -3.44 -9.45 -5.41
C LYS A 78 -4.02 -10.34 -4.32
N ALA A 79 -3.57 -10.18 -3.07
CA ALA A 79 -4.06 -10.96 -1.94
C ALA A 79 -5.56 -10.72 -1.68
N ALA A 80 -6.01 -9.46 -1.74
CA ALA A 80 -7.41 -9.10 -1.53
C ALA A 80 -8.35 -9.68 -2.61
N LYS A 81 -7.88 -9.74 -3.87
CA LYS A 81 -8.64 -10.31 -4.99
C LYS A 81 -8.61 -11.84 -5.07
N ALA A 82 -7.61 -12.48 -4.47
CA ALA A 82 -7.46 -13.94 -4.46
C ALA A 82 -8.25 -14.64 -3.33
N ARG A 83 -9.08 -13.89 -2.62
CA ARG A 83 -9.74 -14.30 -1.38
C ARG A 83 -11.04 -15.08 -1.61
#